data_AF-A0A561DY06-F1
#
_entry.id   AF-A0A561DY06-F1
#
_cell.length_a   1.000
_cell.length_b   1.000
_cell.length_c   1.000
_cell.angle_alpha   90.00
_cell.angle_beta   90.00
_cell.angle_gamma   90.00
#
_symmetry.space_group_name_H-M   'P 1'
#
loop_
_entity.id
_entity.type
_entity.pdbx_description
1 polymer ?
#
loop_
_entity_poly.entity_id
_entity_poly.type
_entity_poly.pdbx_seq_one_letter_code
_entity_poly.pdbx_strand_id
1 'polypeptide(L)'
;MIVYHGSIKKFEHFNKETVVQKLSNDIDTIGFWFTSDIHSAKPFAIGTETVIEKSETEFWEDGEPKIVQIEKPVRGFIYRVFIDEPNLKEYQSYDLFMSERHIYCDYLATKKRNPTWKDQVILLNKEEANANFRKKLIKQGYEGLVIRNTTLHDKITDLYCIFSENAPYIADVMPVDELEQ
;
A
#
# COMPACT_ATOMS: atom_id res chain seq x y z
N MET A 1 13.62 5.20 14.06
CA MET A 1 13.91 5.15 12.60
C MET A 1 12.96 6.06 11.82
N ILE A 2 13.32 6.41 10.59
CA ILE A 2 12.48 7.25 9.70
C ILE A 2 12.09 6.41 8.48
N VAL A 3 10.80 6.43 8.14
CA VAL A 3 10.23 5.75 6.98
C VAL A 3 9.23 6.66 6.26
N TYR A 4 8.86 6.29 5.04
CA TYR A 4 8.02 7.13 4.17
C TYR A 4 6.74 6.43 3.75
N HIS A 5 5.66 7.19 3.69
CA HIS A 5 4.36 6.72 3.22
C HIS A 5 3.81 7.67 2.17
N GLY A 6 3.29 7.16 1.06
CA GLY A 6 2.59 7.96 0.06
C GLY A 6 1.10 7.71 0.11
N SER A 7 0.31 8.79 0.00
CA SER A 7 -1.15 8.75 -0.04
C SER A 7 -1.70 9.85 -0.94
N ILE A 8 -2.74 9.53 -1.71
CA ILE A 8 -3.48 10.50 -2.52
C ILE A 8 -4.24 11.50 -1.63
N LYS A 9 -4.77 11.03 -0.50
CA LYS A 9 -5.56 11.86 0.42
C LYS A 9 -4.73 12.35 1.59
N LYS A 10 -4.94 13.61 1.98
CA LYS A 10 -4.37 14.15 3.22
C LYS A 10 -5.06 13.53 4.44
N PHE A 11 -4.29 13.17 5.45
CA PHE A 11 -4.77 12.70 6.74
C PHE A 11 -3.86 13.21 7.86
N GLU A 12 -4.41 13.32 9.07
CA GLU A 12 -3.69 13.81 10.24
C GLU A 12 -3.12 12.66 11.09
N HIS A 13 -3.71 11.48 11.00
CA HIS A 13 -3.36 10.32 11.82
C HIS A 13 -3.48 9.04 11.00
N PHE A 14 -2.57 8.08 11.25
CA PHE A 14 -2.69 6.74 10.69
C PHE A 14 -3.87 5.99 11.31
N ASN A 15 -4.81 5.58 10.47
CA ASN A 15 -5.86 4.63 10.84
C ASN A 15 -6.06 3.62 9.70
N LYS A 16 -6.59 2.44 10.04
CA LYS A 16 -6.71 1.31 9.09
C LYS A 16 -7.67 1.56 7.93
N GLU A 17 -8.61 2.49 8.08
CA GLU A 17 -9.64 2.77 7.09
C GLU A 17 -9.18 3.79 6.04
N THR A 18 -8.37 4.77 6.45
CA THR A 18 -7.91 5.86 5.59
C THR A 18 -6.57 5.61 4.92
N VAL A 19 -5.80 4.63 5.41
CA VAL A 19 -4.43 4.37 4.98
C VAL A 19 -4.33 3.00 4.33
N VAL A 20 -4.49 2.96 3.00
CA VAL A 20 -4.34 1.74 2.21
C VAL A 20 -3.39 2.01 1.05
N GLN A 21 -2.20 1.41 1.10
CA GLN A 21 -1.34 1.25 -0.08
C GLN A 21 -1.73 -0.04 -0.75
N LYS A 22 -2.20 0.03 -2.00
CA LYS A 22 -2.56 -1.17 -2.75
C LYS A 22 -1.29 -1.92 -3.16
N LEU A 23 -0.85 -2.82 -2.30
CA LEU A 23 0.32 -3.67 -2.52
C LEU A 23 -0.06 -4.96 -3.23
N SER A 24 0.91 -5.58 -3.89
CA SER A 24 0.71 -6.85 -4.59
C SER A 24 0.42 -7.99 -3.60
N ASN A 25 -0.28 -9.03 -4.08
CA ASN A 25 -0.59 -10.24 -3.31
C ASN A 25 -1.42 -10.00 -2.03
N ASP A 26 -2.18 -8.89 -2.01
CA ASP A 26 -3.14 -8.51 -0.97
C ASP A 26 -2.51 -8.49 0.43
N ILE A 27 -1.30 -7.95 0.57
CA ILE A 27 -0.58 -7.84 1.84
C ILE A 27 -0.88 -6.52 2.57
N ASP A 28 -1.63 -5.63 1.92
CA ASP A 28 -1.98 -4.29 2.36
C ASP A 28 -2.72 -4.24 3.70
N THR A 29 -3.44 -5.33 4.05
CA THR A 29 -4.19 -5.40 5.32
C THR A 29 -3.40 -5.97 6.51
N ILE A 30 -2.12 -6.32 6.34
CA ILE A 30 -1.27 -6.81 7.44
C ILE A 30 -1.01 -5.70 8.48
N GLY A 31 -0.82 -4.47 8.04
CA GLY A 31 -0.47 -3.33 8.89
C GLY A 31 -0.20 -2.08 8.07
N PHE A 32 0.40 -1.07 8.69
CA PHE A 32 0.80 0.14 7.97
C PHE A 32 2.10 -0.10 7.22
N TRP A 33 2.08 0.18 5.92
CA TRP A 33 3.22 -0.02 5.04
C TRP A 33 3.96 1.28 4.74
N PHE A 34 5.29 1.16 4.74
CA PHE A 34 6.22 2.26 4.53
C PHE A 34 7.43 1.80 3.72
N THR A 35 8.11 2.75 3.07
CA THR A 35 9.37 2.54 2.38
C THR A 35 10.53 3.19 3.14
N SER A 36 11.74 2.65 3.00
CA SER A 36 12.97 3.31 3.50
C SER A 36 13.34 4.55 2.70
N ASP A 37 12.92 4.61 1.43
CA ASP A 37 13.25 5.68 0.50
C ASP A 37 12.01 6.53 0.18
N ILE A 38 12.18 7.85 0.18
CA ILE A 38 11.13 8.82 -0.09
C ILE A 38 10.63 8.72 -1.53
N HIS A 39 11.53 8.47 -2.50
CA HIS A 39 11.14 8.41 -3.90
C HIS A 39 10.38 7.13 -4.25
N SER A 40 10.52 6.10 -3.43
CA SER A 40 9.78 4.83 -3.50
C SER A 40 8.36 4.94 -2.94
N ALA A 41 8.08 5.95 -2.10
CA ALA A 41 6.74 6.26 -1.63
C ALA A 41 5.90 7.04 -2.66
N LYS A 42 6.55 7.77 -3.59
CA LYS A 42 5.89 8.63 -4.60
C LYS A 42 4.75 7.96 -5.37
N PRO A 43 4.90 6.74 -5.90
CA PRO A 43 3.85 6.12 -6.70
C PRO A 43 2.52 5.94 -5.96
N PHE A 44 2.54 5.83 -4.63
CA PHE A 44 1.32 5.72 -3.81
C PHE A 44 0.62 7.06 -3.56
N ALA A 45 1.30 8.18 -3.83
CA ALA A 45 0.74 9.53 -3.73
C ALA A 45 0.21 10.04 -5.08
N ILE A 46 0.27 9.25 -6.15
CA ILE A 46 -0.20 9.64 -7.48
C ILE A 46 -1.33 8.69 -7.89
N GLY A 47 -2.44 9.24 -8.35
CA GLY A 47 -3.54 8.45 -8.88
C GLY A 47 -4.43 9.26 -9.80
N THR A 48 -5.63 8.74 -10.05
CA THR A 48 -6.67 9.42 -10.81
C THR A 48 -7.96 9.50 -10.01
N GLU A 49 -8.71 10.58 -10.19
CA GLU A 49 -10.07 10.68 -9.71
C GLU A 49 -11.04 10.85 -10.88
N THR A 50 -12.19 10.21 -10.76
CA THR A 50 -13.28 10.34 -11.71
C THR A 50 -14.08 11.61 -11.39
N VAL A 51 -14.08 12.56 -12.32
CA VAL A 51 -14.89 13.78 -12.23
C VAL A 51 -16.02 13.71 -13.23
N ILE A 52 -17.22 14.06 -12.79
CA ILE A 52 -18.40 14.20 -13.64
C ILE A 52 -18.59 15.69 -13.89
N GLU A 53 -18.40 16.13 -15.13
CA GLU A 53 -18.51 17.54 -15.50
C GLU A 53 -19.22 17.74 -16.83
N LYS A 54 -19.63 18.98 -17.09
CA LYS A 54 -20.20 19.37 -18.38
C LYS A 54 -19.07 19.42 -19.41
N SER A 55 -19.25 18.74 -20.53
CA SER A 55 -18.30 18.70 -21.62
C SER A 55 -18.17 20.07 -22.27
N GLU A 56 -16.93 20.50 -22.51
CA GLU A 56 -16.65 21.72 -23.27
C GLU A 56 -16.73 21.49 -24.79
N THR A 57 -16.75 20.23 -25.22
CA THR A 57 -16.62 19.84 -26.63
C THR A 57 -17.79 18.99 -27.16
N GLU A 58 -18.60 18.43 -26.27
CA GLU A 58 -19.77 17.61 -26.63
C GLU A 58 -21.06 18.25 -26.14
N PHE A 59 -22.02 18.41 -27.05
CA PHE A 59 -23.33 18.99 -26.78
C PHE A 59 -24.45 18.04 -27.22
N TRP A 60 -25.59 18.10 -26.54
CA TRP A 60 -26.83 17.47 -26.96
C TRP A 60 -27.43 18.22 -28.17
N GLU A 61 -28.43 17.62 -28.83
CA GLU A 61 -29.08 18.22 -30.00
C GLU A 61 -29.82 19.53 -29.68
N ASP A 62 -30.17 19.75 -28.41
CA ASP A 62 -30.76 21.00 -27.90
C ASP A 62 -29.72 22.10 -27.59
N GLY A 63 -28.43 21.81 -27.79
CA GLY A 63 -27.33 22.74 -27.53
C GLY A 63 -26.83 22.75 -26.08
N GLU A 64 -27.42 21.95 -25.18
CA GLU A 64 -26.90 21.82 -23.80
C GLU A 64 -25.62 20.96 -23.78
N PRO A 65 -24.60 21.31 -22.97
CA PRO A 65 -23.40 20.49 -22.83
C PRO A 65 -23.73 19.10 -22.29
N LYS A 66 -23.12 18.07 -22.88
CA LYS A 66 -23.25 16.70 -22.35
C LYS A 66 -22.56 16.57 -21.01
N ILE A 67 -23.04 15.66 -20.17
CA ILE A 67 -22.36 15.27 -18.94
C ILE A 67 -21.37 14.16 -19.30
N VAL A 68 -20.08 14.42 -19.10
CA VAL A 68 -19.01 13.45 -19.36
C VAL A 68 -18.30 13.08 -18.07
N GLN A 69 -17.75 11.87 -18.07
CA GLN A 69 -16.95 11.34 -17.00
C GLN A 69 -15.49 11.32 -17.46
N ILE A 70 -14.64 12.09 -16.78
CA ILE A 70 -13.22 12.18 -17.10
C ILE A 70 -12.36 11.77 -15.91
N GLU A 71 -11.21 11.15 -16.20
CA GLU A 71 -10.20 10.87 -15.19
C GLU A 71 -9.23 12.05 -15.09
N LYS A 72 -9.17 12.71 -13.94
CA LYS A 72 -8.19 13.76 -13.66
C LYS A 72 -7.05 13.19 -12.81
N PRO A 73 -5.78 13.55 -13.10
CA PRO A 73 -4.67 13.16 -12.26
C PRO A 73 -4.77 13.85 -10.89
N VAL A 74 -4.61 13.07 -9.82
CA VAL A 74 -4.53 13.59 -8.44
C VAL A 74 -3.14 13.36 -7.90
N ARG A 75 -2.59 14.41 -7.31
CA ARG A 75 -1.24 14.44 -6.75
C ARG A 75 -1.37 14.72 -5.26
N GLY A 76 -0.94 13.74 -4.47
CA GLY A 76 -1.15 13.67 -3.04
C GLY A 76 0.09 14.07 -2.24
N PHE A 77 0.30 13.35 -1.14
CA PHE A 77 1.24 13.70 -0.09
C PHE A 77 2.18 12.56 0.26
N ILE A 78 3.41 12.91 0.61
CA ILE A 78 4.40 12.02 1.19
C ILE A 78 4.58 12.36 2.65
N TYR A 79 4.42 11.35 3.50
CA TYR A 79 4.54 11.44 4.95
C TYR A 79 5.90 10.91 5.36
N ARG A 80 6.65 11.72 6.09
CA ARG A 80 7.84 11.29 6.81
C ARG A 80 7.41 10.85 8.20
N VAL A 81 7.66 9.60 8.54
CA VAL A 81 7.15 8.98 9.76
C VAL A 81 8.30 8.54 10.63
N PHE A 82 8.26 8.92 11.91
CA PHE A 82 9.19 8.43 12.91
C PHE A 82 8.57 7.23 13.63
N ILE A 83 9.36 6.17 13.76
CA ILE A 83 9.00 4.97 14.52
C ILE A 83 10.09 4.72 15.54
N ASP A 84 9.73 4.67 16.82
CA ASP A 84 10.67 4.43 17.89
C ASP A 84 11.05 2.96 17.95
N GLU A 85 12.35 2.68 17.79
CA GLU A 85 13.04 1.38 17.77
C GLU A 85 12.16 0.10 17.82
N PRO A 86 11.35 -0.21 16.79
CA PRO A 86 10.41 -1.32 16.90
C PRO A 86 11.12 -2.65 16.69
N ASN A 87 10.64 -3.68 17.37
CA ASN A 87 11.12 -5.04 17.18
C ASN A 87 10.54 -5.65 15.89
N LEU A 88 11.30 -5.62 14.80
CA LEU A 88 10.84 -6.09 13.48
C LEU A 88 11.37 -7.48 13.12
N LYS A 89 10.47 -8.30 12.58
CA LYS A 89 10.90 -9.53 11.89
C LYS A 89 11.56 -9.17 10.56
N GLU A 90 12.82 -9.51 10.39
CA GLU A 90 13.54 -9.26 9.15
C GLU A 90 13.42 -10.42 8.15
N TYR A 91 13.05 -10.07 6.91
CA TYR A 91 13.06 -10.94 5.75
C TYR A 91 14.06 -10.42 4.72
N GLN A 92 15.03 -11.27 4.34
CA GLN A 92 16.05 -10.89 3.35
C GLN A 92 15.52 -10.80 1.92
N SER A 93 14.31 -11.31 1.66
CA SER A 93 13.65 -11.23 0.37
C SER A 93 12.14 -11.34 0.48
N TYR A 94 11.44 -10.81 -0.53
CA TYR A 94 9.99 -10.95 -0.65
C TYR A 94 9.54 -12.41 -0.71
N ASP A 95 10.33 -13.29 -1.34
CA ASP A 95 10.05 -14.72 -1.43
C ASP A 95 10.07 -15.43 -0.07
N LEU A 96 11.00 -15.06 0.83
CA LEU A 96 11.03 -15.63 2.19
C LEU A 96 9.80 -15.22 2.99
N PHE A 97 9.45 -13.93 2.92
CA PHE A 97 8.23 -13.40 3.53
C PHE A 97 6.98 -14.13 3.01
N MET A 98 6.83 -14.23 1.70
CA MET A 98 5.67 -14.88 1.09
C MET A 98 5.61 -16.37 1.39
N SER A 99 6.74 -17.07 1.44
CA SER A 99 6.78 -18.50 1.79
C SER A 99 6.29 -18.75 3.21
N GLU A 100 6.62 -17.86 4.16
CA GLU A 100 6.14 -17.96 5.54
C GLU A 100 4.65 -17.60 5.66
N ARG A 101 4.19 -16.59 4.92
CA ARG A 101 2.77 -16.19 4.88
C ARG A 101 1.89 -17.22 4.17
N HIS A 102 2.44 -17.91 3.16
CA HIS A 102 1.70 -18.81 2.28
C HIS A 102 0.91 -19.90 3.01
N ILE A 103 1.39 -20.35 4.17
CA ILE A 103 0.73 -21.37 4.99
C ILE A 103 -0.66 -20.95 5.48
N TYR A 104 -0.97 -19.65 5.47
CA TYR A 104 -2.27 -19.09 5.87
C TYR A 104 -3.17 -18.77 4.68
N CYS A 105 -2.67 -18.88 3.45
CA CYS A 105 -3.33 -18.41 2.24
C CYS A 105 -4.12 -19.53 1.55
N ASP A 106 -5.35 -19.23 1.17
CA ASP A 106 -6.22 -20.09 0.36
C ASP A 106 -6.45 -19.45 -1.01
N TYR A 107 -5.98 -20.12 -2.06
CA TYR A 107 -6.03 -19.57 -3.42
C TYR A 107 -7.01 -20.33 -4.30
N LEU A 108 -7.78 -19.57 -5.08
CA LEU A 108 -8.61 -20.12 -6.13
C LEU A 108 -7.81 -20.28 -7.43
N ALA A 109 -7.68 -21.52 -7.90
CA ALA A 109 -7.09 -21.81 -9.21
C ALA A 109 -7.90 -22.86 -9.96
N THR A 110 -8.17 -22.60 -11.24
CA THR A 110 -8.98 -23.47 -12.11
C THR A 110 -8.19 -24.61 -12.75
N LYS A 111 -6.86 -24.49 -12.86
CA LYS A 111 -6.01 -25.42 -13.62
C LYS A 111 -4.89 -26.08 -12.82
N LYS A 112 -4.61 -25.64 -11.59
CA LYS A 112 -3.47 -26.09 -10.79
C LYS A 112 -3.96 -26.61 -9.44
N ARG A 113 -3.50 -27.80 -9.07
CA ARG A 113 -3.90 -28.47 -7.82
C ARG A 113 -3.35 -27.77 -6.57
N ASN A 114 -2.13 -27.23 -6.65
CA ASN A 114 -1.45 -26.52 -5.57
C ASN A 114 -0.99 -25.14 -6.06
N PRO A 115 -1.92 -24.17 -6.14
CA PRO A 115 -1.59 -22.81 -6.51
C PRO A 115 -0.78 -22.08 -5.41
N THR A 116 0.05 -21.14 -5.85
CA THR A 116 0.90 -20.31 -5.01
C THR A 116 0.76 -18.85 -5.43
N TRP A 117 1.25 -17.92 -4.60
CA TRP A 117 1.28 -16.49 -4.92
C TRP A 117 2.02 -16.16 -6.23
N LYS A 118 2.97 -17.01 -6.64
CA LYS A 118 3.69 -16.85 -7.91
C LYS A 118 2.81 -17.10 -9.14
N ASP A 119 1.67 -17.77 -8.97
CA ASP A 119 0.75 -18.10 -10.07
C ASP A 119 -0.26 -16.97 -10.38
N GLN A 120 -0.17 -15.81 -9.69
CA GLN A 120 -1.07 -14.65 -9.87
C GLN A 120 -2.57 -15.02 -9.75
N VAL A 121 -2.86 -15.98 -8.88
CA VAL A 121 -4.20 -16.51 -8.57
C VAL A 121 -4.93 -15.65 -7.54
N ILE A 122 -6.26 -15.78 -7.49
CA ILE A 122 -7.10 -15.02 -6.55
C ILE A 122 -6.93 -15.59 -5.14
N LEU A 123 -6.51 -14.75 -4.18
CA LEU A 123 -6.49 -15.08 -2.76
C LEU A 123 -7.89 -14.93 -2.17
N LEU A 124 -8.48 -16.03 -1.71
CA LEU A 124 -9.88 -16.08 -1.23
C LEU A 124 -10.03 -15.54 0.19
N ASN A 125 -9.03 -15.75 1.03
CA ASN A 125 -9.11 -15.49 2.47
C ASN A 125 -8.15 -14.37 2.93
N LYS A 126 -7.98 -13.31 2.12
CA LYS A 126 -6.95 -12.27 2.33
C LYS A 126 -6.91 -11.71 3.76
N GLU A 127 -8.07 -11.37 4.32
CA GLU A 127 -8.18 -10.74 5.64
C GLU A 127 -7.80 -11.73 6.74
N GLU A 128 -8.30 -12.95 6.66
CA GLU A 128 -7.99 -14.02 7.61
C GLU A 128 -6.51 -14.43 7.53
N ALA A 129 -5.98 -14.61 6.32
CA ALA A 129 -4.58 -14.97 6.10
C ALA A 129 -3.64 -13.93 6.73
N ASN A 130 -3.89 -12.65 6.45
CA ASN A 130 -3.09 -11.54 7.00
C ASN A 130 -3.24 -11.41 8.51
N ALA A 131 -4.46 -11.57 9.05
CA ALA A 131 -4.70 -11.53 10.48
C ALA A 131 -3.99 -12.68 11.22
N ASN A 132 -4.02 -13.90 10.67
CA ASN A 132 -3.37 -15.07 11.27
C ASN A 132 -1.85 -14.95 11.21
N PHE A 133 -1.30 -14.49 10.08
CA PHE A 133 0.13 -14.21 9.94
C PHE A 133 0.59 -13.13 10.93
N ARG A 134 -0.12 -12.00 11.01
CA ARG A 134 0.15 -10.92 11.97
C ARG A 134 0.10 -11.43 13.42
N LYS A 135 -0.94 -12.19 13.79
CA LYS A 135 -1.08 -12.79 15.13
C LYS A 135 0.11 -13.70 15.47
N LYS A 136 0.61 -14.48 14.52
CA LYS A 136 1.78 -15.34 14.71
C LYS A 136 3.03 -14.51 15.05
N LEU A 137 3.30 -13.44 14.30
CA LEU A 137 4.46 -12.58 14.54
C LEU A 137 4.36 -11.81 15.86
N ILE A 138 3.17 -11.31 16.21
CA ILE A 138 2.92 -10.67 17.52
C ILE A 138 3.20 -11.67 18.66
N LYS A 139 2.75 -12.93 18.54
CA LYS A 139 3.05 -13.98 19.53
C LYS A 139 4.55 -14.28 19.68
N GLN A 140 5.35 -13.98 18.67
CA GLN A 140 6.81 -14.09 18.70
C GLN A 140 7.49 -12.82 19.25
N GLY A 141 6.72 -11.80 19.63
CA GLY A 141 7.22 -10.54 20.20
C GLY A 141 7.55 -9.48 19.16
N TYR A 142 7.21 -9.67 17.88
CA TYR A 142 7.45 -8.67 16.84
C TYR A 142 6.32 -7.64 16.76
N GLU A 143 6.71 -6.39 16.59
CA GLU A 143 5.81 -5.22 16.42
C GLU A 143 5.57 -4.88 14.95
N GLY A 144 6.26 -5.58 14.06
CA GLY A 144 6.16 -5.42 12.62
C GLY A 144 7.11 -6.36 11.89
N LEU A 145 7.32 -6.07 10.62
CA LEU A 145 8.32 -6.74 9.78
C LEU A 145 9.00 -5.77 8.83
N VAL A 146 10.15 -6.18 8.32
CA VAL A 146 10.85 -5.52 7.22
C VAL A 146 11.20 -6.54 6.15
N ILE A 147 10.93 -6.19 4.90
CA ILE A 147 11.33 -6.96 3.72
C ILE A 147 12.42 -6.18 3.01
N ARG A 148 13.64 -6.71 3.06
CA ARG A 148 14.82 -6.07 2.46
C ARG A 148 14.78 -6.14 0.94
N ASN A 149 15.35 -5.13 0.30
CA ASN A 149 15.62 -5.12 -1.15
C ASN A 149 14.40 -5.47 -2.00
N THR A 150 13.24 -4.89 -1.67
CA THR A 150 11.99 -5.13 -2.39
C THR A 150 11.94 -4.25 -3.63
N THR A 151 11.66 -4.86 -4.80
CA THR A 151 11.39 -4.10 -6.03
C THR A 151 9.96 -3.57 -6.00
N LEU A 152 9.82 -2.25 -6.00
CA LEU A 152 8.55 -1.54 -5.94
C LEU A 152 8.55 -0.42 -6.98
N HIS A 153 7.65 -0.49 -7.97
CA HIS A 153 7.55 0.50 -9.07
C HIS A 153 8.92 0.82 -9.70
N ASP A 154 9.66 -0.21 -10.09
CA ASP A 154 11.00 -0.14 -10.69
C ASP A 154 12.11 0.44 -9.80
N LYS A 155 11.87 0.56 -8.49
CA LYS A 155 12.87 0.97 -7.48
C LYS A 155 13.13 -0.13 -6.49
N ILE A 156 14.35 -0.18 -5.96
CA ILE A 156 14.72 -1.09 -4.86
C ILE A 156 14.64 -0.31 -3.56
N THR A 157 13.82 -0.80 -2.62
CA THR A 157 13.68 -0.21 -1.28
C THR A 157 13.40 -1.29 -0.25
N ASP A 158 13.74 -1.03 1.00
CA ASP A 158 13.21 -1.83 2.11
C ASP A 158 11.76 -1.44 2.38
N LEU A 159 10.92 -2.46 2.53
CA LEU A 159 9.50 -2.31 2.78
C LEU A 159 9.20 -2.68 4.25
N TYR A 160 8.68 -1.72 5.01
CA TYR A 160 8.39 -1.86 6.44
C TYR A 160 6.89 -2.01 6.64
N CYS A 161 6.46 -2.98 7.44
CA CYS A 161 5.07 -3.14 7.87
C CYS A 161 5.00 -3.05 9.38
N ILE A 162 4.25 -2.08 9.91
CA ILE A 162 4.09 -1.87 11.34
C ILE A 162 2.70 -2.33 11.76
N PHE A 163 2.64 -3.21 12.77
CA PHE A 163 1.38 -3.78 13.26
C PHE A 163 0.65 -2.85 14.24
N SER A 164 1.33 -1.84 14.78
CA SER A 164 0.91 -1.04 15.92
C SER A 164 -0.56 -0.59 15.86
N GLU A 165 -1.23 -0.68 17.01
CA GLU A 165 -2.55 -0.07 17.25
C GLU A 165 -2.42 1.42 17.59
N ASN A 166 -1.24 1.85 18.08
CA ASN A 166 -0.90 3.26 18.22
C ASN A 166 -0.45 3.81 16.87
N ALA A 167 -1.05 4.91 16.42
CA ALA A 167 -0.71 5.55 15.16
C ALA A 167 0.78 5.97 15.15
N PRO A 168 1.57 5.58 14.12
CA PRO A 168 2.93 6.07 13.93
C PRO A 168 2.99 7.60 13.92
N TYR A 169 4.07 8.18 14.45
CA TYR A 169 4.22 9.63 14.54
C TYR A 169 4.61 10.22 13.19
N ILE A 170 3.73 11.07 12.64
CA ILE A 170 4.00 11.85 11.43
C ILE A 170 4.93 13.00 11.82
N ALA A 171 6.17 12.95 11.36
CA ALA A 171 7.15 13.99 11.60
C ALA A 171 7.01 15.16 10.60
N ASP A 172 6.61 14.86 9.36
CA ASP A 172 6.44 15.86 8.31
C ASP A 172 5.49 15.35 7.20
N VAL A 173 4.86 16.28 6.47
CA VAL A 173 3.95 16.00 5.35
C VAL A 173 4.25 16.96 4.21
N MET A 174 4.66 16.42 3.07
CA MET A 174 5.04 17.20 1.89
C MET A 174 4.12 16.86 0.72
N PRO A 175 3.62 17.83 -0.05
CA PRO A 175 3.05 17.58 -1.38
C PRO A 175 4.05 16.83 -2.26
N VAL A 176 3.58 15.86 -3.05
CA VAL A 176 4.46 15.06 -3.92
C VAL A 176 5.23 15.89 -4.94
N ASP A 177 4.71 17.07 -5.29
CA ASP A 177 5.27 18.02 -6.27
C ASP A 177 6.52 18.72 -5.77
N GLU A 178 6.65 18.88 -4.46
CA GLU A 178 7.84 19.51 -3.85
C GLU A 178 9.07 18.61 -3.93
N LEU A 179 8.89 17.32 -4.25
CA LEU A 179 9.97 16.36 -4.42
C LEU A 179 10.50 16.27 -5.86
N GLU A 180 9.98 17.07 -6.78
CA GLU A 180 10.44 17.12 -8.18
C GLU A 180 11.52 18.20 -8.44
N GLN A 181 11.92 18.93 -7.39
CA GLN A 181 13.08 19.83 -7.38
C GLN A 181 14.35 19.11 -6.93
#